data_AF-A0A7W0KNC5-F1
#
_entry.id   AF-A0A7W0KNC5-F1
#
_cell.length_a   1.000
_cell.length_b   1.000
_cell.length_c   1.000
_cell.angle_alpha   90.00
_cell.angle_beta   90.00
_cell.angle_gamma   90.00
#
_symmetry.space_group_name_H-M   'P 1'
#
loop_
_entity.id
_entity.type
_entity.pdbx_description
1 polymer ?
#
loop_
_entity_poly.entity_id
_entity_poly.type
_entity_poly.pdbx_seq_one_letter_code
_entity_poly.pdbx_strand_id
1 'polypeptide(L)'
;MGTSSDRANHRLFDRGSWPEVSRIGDVLRTETVGGLLLVGAAVVALVWANSPFGDAYNALGSLRIGPSALHLDLTLAQWAADGLLAIFFFVAGLELKREFVAGDLREPRRAALPVAAAVGGMAVPA
;
A
#
# COMPACT_ATOMS: atom_id res chain seq x y z
N MET A 1 23.12 -24.70 -63.74
CA MET A 1 22.16 -23.72 -64.28
C MET A 1 21.10 -23.54 -63.20
N GLY A 2 21.32 -22.67 -62.20
CA GLY A 2 20.89 -21.25 -62.19
C GLY A 2 19.42 -21.18 -61.74
N THR A 3 18.97 -20.47 -60.71
CA THR A 3 19.55 -19.40 -59.91
C THR A 3 18.78 -19.28 -58.59
N SER A 4 19.46 -18.79 -57.57
CA SER A 4 18.93 -18.13 -56.38
C SER A 4 17.93 -17.00 -56.69
N SER A 5 16.99 -16.77 -55.77
CA SER A 5 16.21 -15.54 -55.42
C SER A 5 14.81 -16.00 -54.96
N ASP A 6 14.28 -15.66 -53.79
CA ASP A 6 14.10 -14.28 -53.33
C ASP A 6 14.00 -14.17 -51.80
N ARG A 7 14.50 -13.05 -51.28
CA ARG A 7 14.43 -12.64 -49.87
C ARG A 7 13.12 -11.90 -49.64
N ALA A 8 12.42 -12.16 -48.54
CA ALA A 8 11.50 -11.17 -47.97
C ALA A 8 11.33 -11.33 -46.45
N ASN A 9 12.23 -10.64 -45.74
CA ASN A 9 12.03 -9.99 -44.45
C ASN A 9 10.57 -9.91 -43.94
N HIS A 10 10.18 -10.83 -43.05
CA HIS A 10 9.02 -10.60 -42.18
C HIS A 10 9.43 -9.80 -40.94
N ARG A 11 9.39 -8.48 -41.13
CA ARG A 11 8.93 -7.46 -40.17
C ARG A 11 9.19 -7.76 -38.69
N LEU A 12 10.36 -7.30 -38.24
CA LEU A 12 10.86 -7.22 -36.87
C LEU A 12 10.10 -6.25 -35.92
N PHE A 13 8.95 -5.68 -36.30
CA PHE A 13 8.28 -4.65 -35.49
C PHE A 13 6.75 -4.74 -35.65
N ASP A 14 6.14 -5.71 -34.98
CA ASP A 14 4.69 -5.77 -34.83
C ASP A 14 4.24 -5.23 -33.46
N ARG A 15 3.09 -4.59 -33.46
CA ARG A 15 2.65 -3.55 -32.51
C ARG A 15 2.12 -4.12 -31.19
N GLY A 16 3.01 -4.56 -30.30
CA GLY A 16 2.64 -5.25 -29.06
C GLY A 16 2.31 -4.41 -27.81
N SER A 17 2.57 -3.09 -27.76
CA SER A 17 2.70 -2.40 -26.44
C SER A 17 1.62 -1.39 -26.05
N TRP A 18 0.66 -1.05 -26.91
CA TRP A 18 -0.31 0.02 -26.60
C TRP A 18 -1.36 -0.32 -25.52
N PRO A 19 -1.94 -1.55 -25.48
CA PRO A 19 -2.87 -1.94 -24.42
C PRO A 19 -2.19 -2.17 -23.06
N GLU A 20 -0.90 -2.51 -23.08
CA GLU A 20 -0.12 -2.79 -21.88
C GLU A 20 0.25 -1.48 -21.16
N VAL A 21 0.65 -0.46 -21.91
CA VAL A 21 0.98 0.88 -21.38
C VAL A 21 -0.26 1.55 -20.77
N SER A 22 -1.45 1.40 -21.38
CA SER A 22 -2.68 1.96 -20.79
C SER A 22 -3.07 1.25 -19.50
N ARG A 23 -2.93 -0.08 -19.42
CA ARG A 23 -3.24 -0.85 -18.20
C ARG A 23 -2.29 -0.52 -17.04
N ILE A 24 -0.99 -0.37 -17.33
CA ILE A 24 0.00 0.06 -16.33
C ILE A 24 -0.34 1.48 -15.85
N GLY A 25 -0.74 2.37 -16.76
CA GLY A 25 -1.20 3.72 -16.42
C GLY A 25 -2.39 3.74 -15.47
N ASP A 26 -3.42 2.92 -15.72
CA ASP A 26 -4.64 2.89 -14.90
C ASP A 26 -4.41 2.29 -13.49
N VAL A 27 -3.59 1.25 -13.38
CA VAL A 27 -3.22 0.65 -12.09
C VAL A 27 -2.37 1.63 -11.27
N LEU A 28 -1.32 2.20 -11.88
CA LEU A 28 -0.48 3.20 -11.23
C LEU A 28 -1.29 4.42 -10.82
N ARG A 29 -2.27 4.86 -11.62
CA ARG A 29 -3.13 6.00 -11.27
C ARG A 29 -3.94 5.73 -10.02
N THR A 30 -4.46 4.51 -9.86
CA THR A 30 -5.24 4.11 -8.68
C THR A 30 -4.37 4.05 -7.43
N GLU A 31 -3.16 3.47 -7.52
CA GLU A 31 -2.19 3.42 -6.42
C GLU A 31 -1.65 4.82 -6.04
N THR A 32 -1.37 5.64 -7.04
CA THR A 32 -0.83 7.01 -6.86
C THR A 32 -1.86 7.92 -6.21
N VAL A 33 -3.15 7.79 -6.55
CA VAL A 33 -4.21 8.58 -5.93
C VAL A 33 -4.27 8.29 -4.42
N GLY A 34 -4.18 7.03 -4.01
CA GLY A 34 -4.12 6.68 -2.59
C GLY A 34 -2.91 7.28 -1.88
N GLY A 35 -1.72 7.17 -2.50
CA GLY A 35 -0.50 7.77 -1.95
C GLY A 35 -0.55 9.29 -1.84
N LEU A 36 -1.06 9.99 -2.86
CA LEU A 36 -1.22 11.45 -2.85
C LEU A 36 -2.23 11.91 -1.80
N LEU A 37 -3.33 11.18 -1.62
CA LEU A 37 -4.31 11.47 -0.58
C LEU A 37 -3.68 11.33 0.82
N LEU A 38 -2.87 10.29 1.04
CA LEU A 38 -2.19 10.08 2.32
C LEU A 38 -1.19 11.20 2.62
N VAL A 39 -0.34 11.54 1.64
CA VAL A 39 0.62 12.65 1.79
C VAL A 39 -0.09 13.98 1.99
N GLY A 40 -1.16 14.24 1.22
CA GLY A 40 -1.98 15.44 1.36
C GLY A 40 -2.62 15.57 2.74
N ALA A 41 -3.21 14.47 3.25
CA ALA A 41 -3.78 14.43 4.59
C ALA A 41 -2.73 14.69 5.67
N ALA A 42 -1.53 14.11 5.55
CA ALA A 42 -0.43 14.35 6.48
C ALA A 42 0.03 15.82 6.49
N VAL A 43 0.14 16.44 5.32
CA VAL A 43 0.47 17.87 5.20
C VAL A 43 -0.61 18.73 5.85
N VAL A 44 -1.89 18.45 5.57
CA VAL A 44 -3.01 19.18 6.19
C VAL A 44 -2.98 19.05 7.71
N ALA A 45 -2.77 17.85 8.24
CA ALA A 45 -2.66 17.62 9.68
C ALA A 45 -1.48 18.39 10.29
N LEU A 46 -0.31 18.34 9.65
CA LEU A 46 0.89 19.06 10.12
C LEU A 46 0.66 20.57 10.14
N VAL A 47 0.10 21.13 9.07
CA VAL A 47 -0.19 22.57 8.98
C VAL A 47 -1.22 22.97 10.04
N TRP A 48 -2.30 22.20 10.21
CA TRP A 48 -3.33 22.51 11.19
C TRP A 48 -2.78 22.46 12.62
N ALA A 49 -2.07 21.40 12.98
CA ALA A 49 -1.51 21.22 14.32
C ALA A 49 -0.48 22.31 14.70
N ASN A 50 0.24 22.88 13.72
CA ASN A 50 1.24 23.94 13.94
C ASN A 50 0.70 25.36 13.66
N SER A 51 -0.61 25.51 13.42
CA SER A 51 -1.23 26.81 13.17
C SER A 51 -1.76 27.46 14.46
N PRO A 52 -2.18 28.74 14.43
CA PRO A 52 -2.89 29.37 15.56
C PRO A 52 -4.18 28.65 16.00
N PHE A 53 -4.73 27.76 15.16
CA PHE A 53 -5.89 26.92 15.48
C PHE A 53 -5.49 25.51 15.94
N GLY A 54 -4.22 25.28 16.29
CA GLY A 54 -3.73 23.98 16.78
C GLY A 54 -4.45 23.50 18.04
N ASP A 55 -4.88 24.41 18.91
CA ASP A 55 -5.68 24.06 20.09
C ASP A 55 -7.00 23.38 19.73
N ALA A 56 -7.64 23.79 18.63
CA ALA A 56 -8.85 23.13 18.14
C ALA A 56 -8.56 21.71 17.64
N TYR A 57 -7.42 21.50 16.96
CA TYR A 57 -6.97 20.17 16.54
C TYR A 57 -6.75 19.24 17.74
N ASN A 58 -6.05 19.75 18.77
CA ASN A 58 -5.81 19.00 20.01
C ASN A 58 -7.10 18.72 20.77
N ALA A 59 -8.01 19.70 20.86
CA ALA A 59 -9.32 19.53 21.50
C ALA A 59 -10.16 18.44 20.81
N LEU A 60 -10.21 18.44 19.48
CA LEU A 60 -10.87 17.39 18.70
C LEU A 60 -10.26 16.02 18.98
N GLY A 61 -8.94 15.90 18.95
CA GLY A 61 -8.23 14.65 19.23
C GLY A 61 -8.47 14.14 20.65
N SER A 62 -8.66 15.04 21.62
CA SER A 62 -8.90 14.72 23.03
C SER A 62 -10.35 14.34 23.37
N LEU A 63 -11.29 14.56 22.44
CA LEU A 63 -12.70 14.25 22.65
C LEU A 63 -12.86 12.76 22.95
N ARG A 64 -13.39 12.43 24.13
CA ARG A 64 -13.64 11.03 24.50
C ARG A 64 -14.98 10.55 23.96
N ILE A 65 -14.95 9.40 23.30
CA ILE A 65 -16.13 8.80 22.66
C ILE A 65 -16.12 7.31 22.99
N GLY A 66 -17.24 6.80 23.51
CA GLY A 66 -17.47 5.36 23.65
C GLY A 66 -18.25 5.00 24.91
N PRO A 67 -18.88 3.81 24.94
CA PRO A 67 -19.63 3.36 26.09
C PRO A 67 -18.69 3.04 27.25
N SER A 68 -18.79 3.80 28.33
CA SER A 68 -18.03 3.59 29.57
C SER A 68 -18.23 2.18 30.16
N ALA A 69 -19.39 1.56 29.92
CA ALA A 69 -19.72 0.21 30.35
C ALA A 69 -18.79 -0.88 29.80
N LEU A 70 -18.13 -0.63 28.67
CA LEU A 70 -17.17 -1.57 28.07
C LEU A 70 -15.70 -1.17 28.30
N HIS A 71 -15.44 -0.15 29.13
CA HIS A 71 -14.12 0.47 29.30
C HIS A 71 -13.54 1.10 28.03
N LEU A 72 -14.36 1.38 27.01
CA LEU A 72 -13.96 2.11 25.80
C LEU A 72 -14.09 3.63 25.98
N ASP A 73 -13.56 4.18 27.07
CA ASP A 73 -13.44 5.63 27.25
C ASP A 73 -12.16 6.15 26.58
N LEU A 74 -12.12 6.03 25.26
CA LEU A 74 -10.97 6.37 24.42
C LEU A 74 -11.13 7.76 23.82
N THR A 75 -10.02 8.46 23.65
CA THR A 75 -10.01 9.71 22.89
C THR A 75 -10.25 9.43 21.41
N LEU A 76 -10.75 10.41 20.67
CA LEU A 76 -10.97 10.31 19.23
C LEU A 76 -9.65 9.98 18.50
N ALA A 77 -8.53 10.52 18.97
CA ALA A 77 -7.21 10.20 18.44
C ALA A 77 -6.85 8.71 18.63
N GLN A 78 -7.18 8.12 19.79
CA GLN A 78 -6.96 6.68 20.03
C GLN A 78 -7.85 5.82 19.13
N TRP A 79 -9.14 6.18 19.00
CA TRP A 79 -10.04 5.50 18.07
C TRP A 79 -9.56 5.55 16.63
N ALA A 80 -9.09 6.71 16.18
CA ALA A 80 -8.54 6.87 14.84
C ALA A 80 -7.28 6.04 14.66
N ALA A 81 -6.35 6.05 15.62
CA ALA A 81 -5.12 5.27 15.54
C ALA A 81 -5.39 3.75 15.55
N ASP A 82 -6.02 3.26 16.62
CA ASP A 82 -6.21 1.82 16.83
C ASP A 82 -7.24 1.25 15.84
N GLY A 83 -8.31 1.98 15.57
CA GLY A 83 -9.36 1.56 14.64
C GLY A 83 -8.86 1.50 13.20
N LEU A 84 -8.12 2.52 12.75
CA LEU A 84 -7.56 2.52 11.39
C LEU A 84 -6.45 1.49 11.24
N LEU A 85 -5.61 1.30 12.26
CA LEU A 85 -4.61 0.22 12.30
C LEU A 85 -5.28 -1.16 12.27
N ALA A 86 -6.38 -1.37 13.00
CA ALA A 86 -7.11 -2.62 12.96
C ALA A 86 -7.64 -2.95 11.56
N ILE A 87 -8.21 -1.95 10.86
CA ILE A 87 -8.63 -2.11 9.46
C ILE A 87 -7.43 -2.40 8.55
N PHE A 88 -6.33 -1.66 8.70
CA PHE A 88 -5.11 -1.85 7.93
C PHE A 88 -4.55 -3.28 8.10
N PHE A 89 -4.38 -3.74 9.34
CA PHE A 89 -3.89 -5.08 9.64
C PHE A 89 -4.87 -6.18 9.21
N PHE A 90 -6.17 -5.91 9.23
CA PHE A 90 -7.15 -6.85 8.70
C PHE A 90 -6.95 -7.05 7.20
N VAL A 91 -6.86 -5.96 6.41
CA VAL A 91 -6.63 -6.04 4.97
C VAL A 91 -5.27 -6.68 4.67
N ALA A 92 -4.20 -6.20 5.30
CA ALA A 92 -2.86 -6.78 5.15
C ALA A 92 -2.82 -8.25 5.56
N GLY A 93 -3.56 -8.64 6.60
CA GLY A 93 -3.69 -10.02 7.04
C GLY A 93 -4.42 -10.91 6.03
N LEU A 94 -5.45 -10.40 5.35
CA LEU A 94 -6.13 -11.11 4.27
C LEU A 94 -5.22 -11.30 3.05
N GLU A 95 -4.42 -10.29 2.70
CA GLU A 95 -3.41 -10.38 1.64
C GLU A 95 -2.34 -11.42 1.99
N LEU A 96 -1.83 -11.38 3.22
CA LEU A 96 -0.86 -12.35 3.70
C LEU A 96 -1.43 -13.77 3.69
N LYS A 97 -2.68 -13.95 4.15
CA LYS A 97 -3.37 -15.25 4.09
C LYS A 97 -3.50 -15.76 2.66
N ARG A 98 -3.82 -14.90 1.70
CA ARG A 98 -3.87 -15.25 0.27
C ARG A 98 -2.51 -15.77 -0.20
N GLU A 99 -1.43 -15.08 0.17
CA GLU A 99 -0.07 -15.46 -0.21
C GLU A 99 0.37 -16.80 0.42
N PHE A 100 -0.04 -17.07 1.65
CA PHE A 100 0.19 -18.38 2.30
C PHE A 100 -0.55 -19.53 1.63
N VAL A 101 -1.77 -19.29 1.12
CA VAL A 101 -2.62 -20.36 0.56
C VAL A 101 -2.30 -20.63 -0.91
N ALA A 102 -2.09 -19.58 -1.70
CA ALA A 102 -2.01 -19.65 -3.15
C ALA A 102 -0.79 -18.92 -3.75
N GLY A 103 0.06 -18.31 -2.93
CA GLY A 103 1.25 -17.57 -3.37
C GLY A 103 2.56 -18.27 -3.03
N ASP A 104 3.65 -17.51 -3.06
CA ASP A 104 5.02 -17.98 -2.87
C ASP A 104 5.33 -18.37 -1.43
N LEU A 105 4.62 -17.82 -0.44
CA LEU A 105 4.78 -18.18 0.97
C LEU A 105 4.30 -19.59 1.30
N ARG A 106 3.54 -20.22 0.40
CA ARG A 106 3.14 -21.62 0.52
C ARG A 106 4.35 -22.57 0.48
N GLU A 107 5.42 -22.20 -0.22
CA GLU A 107 6.62 -23.03 -0.37
C GLU A 107 7.74 -22.51 0.58
N PRO A 108 8.13 -23.28 1.62
CA PRO A 108 9.08 -22.81 2.64
C PRO A 108 10.42 -22.32 2.06
N ARG A 109 10.87 -22.93 0.97
CA ARG A 109 12.11 -22.55 0.28
C ARG A 109 12.03 -21.14 -0.32
N ARG A 110 10.86 -20.72 -0.82
CA ARG A 110 10.66 -19.38 -1.39
C ARG A 110 10.41 -18.35 -0.29
N ALA A 111 9.71 -18.73 0.77
CA ALA A 111 9.43 -17.86 1.92
C ALA A 111 10.67 -17.44 2.72
N ALA A 112 11.73 -18.26 2.72
CA ALA A 112 12.92 -18.05 3.55
C ALA A 112 13.59 -16.67 3.35
N LEU A 113 13.74 -16.23 2.09
CA LEU A 113 14.41 -14.96 1.77
C LEU A 113 13.59 -13.73 2.23
N PRO A 114 12.29 -13.59 1.88
CA PRO A 114 11.45 -12.50 2.39
C PRO A 114 11.37 -12.46 3.92
N VAL A 115 11.26 -13.61 4.57
CA VAL A 115 11.20 -13.70 6.04
C VAL A 115 12.50 -13.23 6.67
N ALA A 116 13.65 -13.70 6.17
CA ALA A 116 14.96 -13.25 6.66
C ALA A 116 15.16 -11.75 6.45
N ALA A 117 14.75 -11.22 5.28
CA ALA A 117 14.80 -9.78 5.00
C ALA A 117 13.93 -8.97 5.97
N ALA A 118 12.71 -9.43 6.24
CA ALA A 118 11.81 -8.78 7.20
C ALA A 118 12.37 -8.80 8.63
N VAL A 119 12.87 -9.96 9.10
CA VAL A 119 13.49 -10.08 10.43
C VAL A 119 14.72 -9.20 10.54
N GLY A 120 15.59 -9.20 9.53
CA GLY A 120 16.76 -8.31 9.49
C GLY A 120 16.38 -6.84 9.51
N GLY A 121 15.37 -6.44 8.74
CA GLY A 121 14.85 -5.07 8.72
C GLY A 121 14.25 -4.61 10.05
N MET A 122 13.67 -5.53 10.83
CA MET A 122 13.15 -5.23 12.17
C MET A 122 14.22 -5.23 13.26
N ALA A 123 15.24 -6.08 13.16
CA ALA A 123 16.26 -6.26 14.20
C ALA A 123 17.35 -5.18 14.22
N VAL A 124 17.61 -4.51 13.09
CA VAL A 124 18.67 -3.48 12.98
C VAL A 124 18.30 -2.13 13.62
N PRO A 125 17.06 -1.61 13.48
CA PRO A 125 16.68 -0.33 14.06
C PRO A 125 16.21 -0.39 15.53
N ALA A 126 16.05 -1.60 16.09
CA ALA A 126 15.53 -1.84 17.45
C ALA A 126 16.51 -1.45 18.56
#